data_AF-A0A553FCW4-F1
#
_entry.id   AF-A0A553FCW4-F1
#
_cell.length_a   1.000
_cell.length_b   1.000
_cell.length_c   1.000
_cell.angle_alpha   90.00
_cell.angle_beta   90.00
_cell.angle_gamma   90.00
#
_symmetry.space_group_name_H-M   'P 1'
#
loop_
_entity.id
_entity.type
_entity.pdbx_description
1 polymer ?
#
loop_
_entity_poly.entity_id
_entity_poly.type
_entity_poly.pdbx_seq_one_letter_code
_entity_poly.pdbx_strand_id
1 'polypeptide(L)'
;MNNLLTKIIIIGFGVTLSCQSLAGVKLADVFSDNMVLQRDKPVNIWGQADPGEAVKVTFSEQSLTTVANIDGTWAVQLAPLSANKHGQQLQVTAQNTQVINNILIGDVWLASGQSNMKYPTQGILNSKEVIAKGNNPLIRLLNIKQKIEKQAQTKLADKWQVSSANSIKQFSALAAVFSQEIQPQLDVPIGIISAAVGSTSVEAWVSKDVLQSDLFAPAVAKWQEVENNWDVYEAAYFQEELVKHQRYLAKMKSQGKTIPPKRLKPPTKAIAPHESRQYPSGSYNGMLHPLFPMTLKGVLWRQGEANMQRGWQYQFLLAEMINLWRSNFKQADLPFIQVQLPEQKRAVAVPRDSAIAETRESQFKVGTKLANVHTVVTIDLQQQGDIHPKNKIVVGQRIASVALNKVYGIDKRFSSPVFSHVKQSDTTLFVYFSDISKGLVTANRKIGSGIQLLQTHDAPVGFAIAGKDKVFHWADAKLINNVAVLSHRDVKQPLYVRYGWADNPEGLNVYDASGGPLMPFRSDTLPAISKGNVEDKVRMNR
;
A
#
# COMPACT_ATOMS: atom_id res chain seq x y z
N MET A 1 70.66 40.19 -37.09
CA MET A 1 70.23 38.84 -36.68
C MET A 1 70.05 38.81 -35.17
N ASN A 2 68.86 38.38 -34.74
CA ASN A 2 68.44 37.87 -33.43
C ASN A 2 68.30 38.79 -32.20
N ASN A 3 67.02 39.01 -31.88
CA ASN A 3 66.40 39.42 -30.63
C ASN A 3 66.71 38.47 -29.45
N LEU A 4 66.88 39.01 -28.24
CA LEU A 4 66.47 38.35 -27.01
C LEU A 4 66.00 39.39 -25.99
N LEU A 5 64.67 39.55 -25.89
CA LEU A 5 63.98 40.28 -24.83
C LEU A 5 63.40 39.25 -23.85
N THR A 6 63.92 39.25 -22.64
CA THR A 6 63.51 38.40 -21.52
C THR A 6 62.13 38.84 -21.01
N LYS A 7 61.10 37.98 -21.14
CA LYS A 7 59.78 38.18 -20.51
C LYS A 7 59.77 37.48 -19.15
N ILE A 8 59.63 38.26 -18.08
CA ILE A 8 59.33 37.79 -16.73
C ILE A 8 57.83 37.46 -16.69
N ILE A 9 57.48 36.20 -16.42
CA ILE A 9 56.11 35.76 -16.16
C ILE A 9 55.90 35.79 -14.65
N ILE A 10 55.07 36.73 -14.17
CA ILE A 10 54.57 36.75 -12.80
C ILE A 10 53.33 35.84 -12.76
N ILE A 11 53.45 34.69 -12.11
CA ILE A 11 52.31 33.81 -11.80
C ILE A 11 51.65 34.36 -10.53
N GLY A 12 50.56 35.11 -10.71
CA GLY A 12 49.70 35.54 -9.61
C GLY A 12 48.84 34.36 -9.14
N PHE A 13 49.12 33.84 -7.95
CA PHE A 13 48.29 32.86 -7.26
C PHE A 13 47.06 33.57 -6.70
N GLY A 14 45.97 33.62 -7.47
CA GLY A 14 44.69 34.14 -7.00
C GLY A 14 44.05 33.15 -6.04
N VAL A 15 44.14 33.42 -4.73
CA VAL A 15 43.35 32.72 -3.72
C VAL A 15 41.91 33.20 -3.87
N THR A 16 41.09 32.46 -4.61
CA THR A 16 39.64 32.64 -4.60
C THR A 16 39.12 32.13 -3.26
N LEU A 17 38.95 33.03 -2.28
CA LEU A 17 38.07 32.78 -1.14
C LEU A 17 36.65 32.61 -1.68
N SER A 18 36.27 31.37 -1.96
CA SER A 18 34.88 30.98 -2.13
C SER A 18 34.19 31.20 -0.80
N CYS A 19 33.45 32.31 -0.70
CA CYS A 19 32.48 32.55 0.37
C CYS A 19 31.42 31.43 0.27
N GLN A 20 31.65 30.32 0.97
CA GLN A 20 30.62 29.30 1.15
C GLN A 20 29.54 29.95 2.00
N SER A 21 28.34 30.08 1.46
CA SER A 21 27.19 30.49 2.26
C SER A 21 27.04 29.46 3.39
N LEU A 22 27.21 29.89 4.65
CA LEU A 22 26.97 29.06 5.82
C LEU A 22 25.50 28.64 5.82
N ALA A 23 25.23 27.41 5.38
CA ALA A 23 23.90 26.84 5.40
C ALA A 23 23.73 26.21 6.79
N GLY A 24 23.28 27.02 7.75
CA GLY A 24 23.09 26.55 9.12
C GLY A 24 22.11 25.36 9.23
N VAL A 25 22.06 24.74 10.42
CA VAL A 25 21.24 23.56 10.72
C VAL A 25 19.86 23.60 10.05
N LYS A 26 19.51 22.49 9.39
CA LYS A 26 18.26 22.21 8.70
C LYS A 26 17.66 20.89 9.19
N LEU A 27 16.40 20.89 9.63
CA LEU A 27 15.68 19.65 9.94
C LEU A 27 15.32 18.92 8.64
N ALA A 28 15.23 17.58 8.69
CA ALA A 28 14.72 16.82 7.56
C ALA A 28 13.30 17.28 7.17
N ASP A 29 12.98 17.26 5.88
CA ASP A 29 11.82 17.98 5.36
C ASP A 29 10.45 17.45 5.87
N VAL A 30 10.43 16.22 6.40
CA VAL A 30 9.25 15.59 7.02
C VAL A 30 8.82 16.27 8.32
N PHE A 31 9.76 16.93 9.02
CA PHE A 31 9.44 17.75 10.18
C PHE A 31 8.77 19.05 9.72
N SER A 32 7.56 19.29 10.21
CA SER A 32 6.82 20.53 9.99
C SER A 32 5.75 20.72 11.05
N ASP A 33 5.22 21.94 11.12
CA ASP A 33 4.19 22.29 12.09
C ASP A 33 3.00 21.32 12.00
N ASN A 34 2.34 21.12 13.14
CA ASN A 34 1.17 20.25 13.26
C ASN A 34 1.46 18.75 13.09
N MET A 35 2.71 18.28 13.18
CA MET A 35 2.98 16.84 13.08
C MET A 35 2.62 16.05 14.35
N VAL A 36 2.65 14.73 14.26
CA VAL A 36 2.64 13.82 15.41
C VAL A 36 3.95 13.05 15.46
N LEU A 37 4.58 12.96 16.63
CA LEU A 37 5.68 12.05 16.92
C LEU A 37 5.17 10.77 17.58
N GLN A 38 5.82 9.64 17.29
CA GLN A 38 5.44 8.33 17.82
C GLN A 38 5.65 8.26 19.34
N ARG A 39 4.62 7.84 20.07
CA ARG A 39 4.67 7.55 21.50
C ARG A 39 5.29 6.19 21.81
N ASP A 40 5.70 6.00 23.07
CA ASP A 40 6.09 4.73 23.69
C ASP A 40 7.23 3.98 22.97
N LYS A 41 7.94 4.66 22.06
CA LYS A 41 9.12 4.16 21.34
C LYS A 41 10.14 5.29 21.21
N PRO A 42 11.45 4.98 21.10
CA PRO A 42 12.46 5.99 20.80
C PRO A 42 12.15 6.69 19.47
N VAL A 43 12.37 8.00 19.40
CA VAL A 43 12.05 8.83 18.23
C VAL A 43 13.31 9.49 17.70
N ASN A 44 13.65 9.25 16.43
CA ASN A 44 14.78 9.94 15.81
C ASN A 44 14.38 11.37 15.40
N ILE A 45 15.27 12.32 15.65
CA ILE A 45 15.26 13.67 15.10
C ILE A 45 16.54 13.84 14.31
N TRP A 46 16.45 14.23 13.04
CA TRP A 46 17.59 14.26 12.13
C TRP A 46 17.51 15.39 11.11
N GLY A 47 18.64 15.68 10.48
CA GLY A 47 18.73 16.76 9.52
C GLY A 47 20.10 16.88 8.84
N GLN A 48 20.40 18.10 8.41
CA GLN A 48 21.66 18.52 7.80
C GLN A 48 22.20 19.73 8.57
N ALA A 49 23.52 19.88 8.64
CA ALA A 49 24.25 20.99 9.26
C ALA A 49 25.66 21.05 8.63
N ASP A 50 26.43 22.09 8.92
CA ASP A 50 27.81 22.14 8.44
C ASP A 50 28.64 21.01 9.09
N PRO A 51 29.54 20.32 8.37
CA PRO A 51 30.36 19.25 8.93
C PRO A 51 31.11 19.67 10.20
N GLY A 52 30.99 18.89 11.27
CA GLY A 52 31.60 19.20 12.58
C GLY A 52 30.84 20.22 13.43
N GLU A 53 29.71 20.76 12.94
CA GLU A 53 28.88 21.70 13.69
C GLU A 53 28.18 21.00 14.87
N ALA A 54 28.21 21.64 16.05
CA ALA A 54 27.48 21.16 17.21
C ALA A 54 25.99 21.51 17.09
N VAL A 55 25.12 20.50 17.20
CA VAL A 55 23.67 20.63 17.09
C VAL A 55 23.03 20.26 18.42
N LYS A 56 22.19 21.16 18.95
CA LYS A 56 21.36 20.94 20.13
C LYS A 56 19.90 20.78 19.75
N VAL A 57 19.24 19.76 20.28
CA VAL A 57 17.81 19.48 20.07
C VAL A 57 17.10 19.51 21.40
N THR A 58 16.02 20.28 21.49
CA THR A 58 15.16 20.35 22.68
C THR A 58 13.72 20.04 22.28
N PHE A 59 13.11 19.07 22.96
CA PHE A 59 11.70 18.72 22.79
C PHE A 59 11.14 18.10 24.07
N SER A 60 9.97 18.59 24.52
CA SER A 60 9.44 18.23 25.84
C SER A 60 10.49 18.49 26.92
N GLU A 61 10.66 17.59 27.89
CA GLU A 61 11.68 17.67 28.95
C GLU A 61 13.09 17.22 28.50
N GLN A 62 13.28 16.84 27.22
CA GLN A 62 14.54 16.30 26.73
C GLN A 62 15.37 17.38 26.03
N SER A 63 16.67 17.43 26.35
CA SER A 63 17.66 18.26 25.66
C SER A 63 18.90 17.45 25.34
N LEU A 64 19.17 17.23 24.05
CA LEU A 64 20.24 16.38 23.54
C LEU A 64 21.18 17.19 22.64
N THR A 65 22.46 16.79 22.59
CA THR A 65 23.46 17.39 21.71
C THR A 65 24.12 16.32 20.85
N THR A 66 24.48 16.70 19.63
CA THR A 66 25.25 15.86 18.69
C THR A 66 26.18 16.74 17.87
N VAL A 67 27.02 16.13 17.04
CA VAL A 67 27.89 16.82 16.09
C VAL A 67 27.57 16.31 14.69
N ALA A 68 27.48 17.22 13.72
CA ALA A 68 27.26 16.86 12.34
C ALA A 68 28.43 16.06 11.77
N ASN A 69 28.10 15.00 11.05
CA ASN A 69 29.07 14.13 10.39
C ASN A 69 29.78 14.86 9.24
N ILE A 70 30.82 14.23 8.70
CA ILE A 70 31.58 14.76 7.56
C ILE A 70 30.73 15.00 6.31
N ASP A 71 29.62 14.27 6.16
CA ASP A 71 28.66 14.41 5.07
C ASP A 71 27.53 15.42 5.39
N GLY A 72 27.63 16.14 6.51
CA GLY A 72 26.65 17.11 6.99
C GLY A 72 25.43 16.50 7.69
N THR A 73 25.28 15.17 7.71
CA THR A 73 24.17 14.53 8.40
C THR A 73 24.31 14.62 9.91
N TRP A 74 23.20 14.76 10.62
CA TRP A 74 23.17 14.62 12.08
C TRP A 74 21.87 13.95 12.52
N ALA A 75 21.91 13.29 13.67
CA ALA A 75 20.72 12.75 14.31
C ALA A 75 20.90 12.68 15.84
N VAL A 76 19.77 12.77 16.53
CA VAL A 76 19.62 12.40 17.95
C VAL A 76 18.43 11.46 18.07
N GLN A 77 18.42 10.65 19.12
CA GLN A 77 17.29 9.80 19.45
C GLN A 77 16.70 10.22 20.79
N LEU A 78 15.46 10.73 20.76
CA LEU A 78 14.69 11.00 21.96
C LEU A 78 14.30 9.68 22.62
N ALA A 79 14.37 9.63 23.96
CA ALA A 79 13.80 8.56 24.75
C ALA A 79 12.28 8.47 24.52
N PRO A 80 11.65 7.30 24.75
CA PRO A 80 10.21 7.12 24.59
C PRO A 80 9.39 8.24 25.26
N LEU A 81 8.44 8.79 24.49
CA LEU A 81 7.56 9.87 24.92
C LEU A 81 6.16 9.33 25.22
N SER A 82 5.53 9.81 26.30
CA SER A 82 4.12 9.52 26.58
C SER A 82 3.20 10.34 25.67
N ALA A 83 1.99 9.83 25.41
CA ALA A 83 1.00 10.52 24.59
C ALA A 83 0.69 11.93 25.13
N ASN A 84 0.57 12.91 24.22
CA ASN A 84 0.30 14.31 24.56
C ASN A 84 -0.60 14.96 23.51
N LYS A 85 -1.73 15.52 23.96
CA LYS A 85 -2.74 16.20 23.12
C LYS A 85 -2.51 17.71 22.98
N HIS A 86 -1.60 18.27 23.75
CA HIS A 86 -1.23 19.68 23.73
C HIS A 86 -0.02 19.89 22.81
N GLY A 87 -0.12 20.91 21.95
CA GLY A 87 0.96 21.25 21.02
C GLY A 87 2.23 21.65 21.75
N GLN A 88 3.34 20.98 21.42
CA GLN A 88 4.68 21.29 21.90
C GLN A 88 5.57 21.82 20.78
N GLN A 89 6.68 22.44 21.16
CA GLN A 89 7.66 22.99 20.25
C GLN A 89 8.92 22.12 20.23
N LEU A 90 9.36 21.74 19.03
CA LEU A 90 10.70 21.19 18.80
C LEU A 90 11.61 22.32 18.38
N GLN A 91 12.71 22.49 19.10
CA GLN A 91 13.73 23.48 18.79
C GLN A 91 15.05 22.77 18.45
N VAL A 92 15.66 23.17 17.35
CA VAL A 92 16.99 22.72 16.93
C VAL A 92 17.88 23.94 16.77
N THR A 93 18.96 23.99 17.53
CA THR A 93 19.88 25.13 17.58
C THR A 93 21.30 24.68 17.25
N ALA A 94 21.93 25.40 16.34
CA ALA A 94 23.35 25.34 16.03
C ALA A 94 23.82 26.80 15.80
N GLN A 95 24.44 27.15 14.67
CA GLN A 95 24.70 28.57 14.31
C GLN A 95 23.41 29.37 14.10
N ASN A 96 22.34 28.72 13.66
CA ASN A 96 20.97 29.23 13.58
C ASN A 96 20.02 28.38 14.43
N THR A 97 18.78 28.84 14.60
CA THR A 97 17.73 28.07 15.27
C THR A 97 16.57 27.80 14.34
N GLN A 98 16.10 26.55 14.31
CA GLN A 98 14.83 26.15 13.72
C GLN A 98 13.85 25.71 14.79
N VAL A 99 12.58 25.98 14.50
CA VAL A 99 11.49 25.74 15.41
C VAL A 99 10.34 25.10 14.64
N ILE A 100 9.83 23.98 15.16
CA ILE A 100 8.62 23.32 14.65
C ILE A 100 7.56 23.37 15.74
N ASN A 101 6.37 23.87 15.41
CA ASN A 101 5.31 24.17 16.35
C ASN A 101 4.17 23.15 16.30
N ASN A 102 3.38 23.12 17.37
CA ASN A 102 2.16 22.30 17.47
C ASN A 102 2.42 20.80 17.20
N ILE A 103 3.52 20.27 17.70
CA ILE A 103 3.80 18.84 17.66
C ILE A 103 2.98 18.14 18.74
N LEU A 104 2.26 17.10 18.36
CA LEU A 104 1.58 16.18 19.28
C LEU A 104 2.39 14.90 19.46
N ILE A 105 2.12 14.14 20.53
CA ILE A 105 2.73 12.83 20.76
C ILE A 105 1.62 11.78 20.75
N GLY A 106 1.71 10.79 19.85
CA GLY A 106 0.65 9.83 19.60
C GLY A 106 1.09 8.68 18.69
N ASP A 107 0.16 8.05 17.98
CA ASP A 107 0.46 6.93 17.10
C ASP A 107 0.60 7.38 15.63
N VAL A 108 1.71 7.03 14.97
CA VAL A 108 1.99 7.42 13.58
C VAL A 108 1.88 6.22 12.65
N TRP A 109 0.98 6.29 11.66
CA TRP A 109 0.72 5.23 10.70
C TRP A 109 1.13 5.62 9.28
N LEU A 110 1.65 4.66 8.52
CA LEU A 110 1.93 4.82 7.09
C LEU A 110 0.89 4.07 6.26
N ALA A 111 0.12 4.78 5.44
CA ALA A 111 -0.81 4.23 4.47
C ALA A 111 -0.18 4.25 3.06
N SER A 112 0.09 3.06 2.50
CA SER A 112 0.80 2.91 1.24
C SER A 112 0.20 1.85 0.32
N GLY A 113 0.69 1.81 -0.92
CA GLY A 113 0.24 0.92 -1.99
C GLY A 113 -0.20 1.71 -3.23
N GLN A 114 -1.26 1.25 -3.87
CA GLN A 114 -1.65 1.75 -5.19
C GLN A 114 -2.91 2.62 -5.20
N SER A 115 -3.59 2.69 -6.35
CA SER A 115 -4.74 3.58 -6.60
C SER A 115 -5.86 3.44 -5.59
N ASN A 116 -6.17 2.23 -5.12
CA ASN A 116 -7.20 2.00 -4.10
C ASN A 116 -6.81 2.52 -2.72
N MET A 117 -5.51 2.60 -2.39
CA MET A 117 -5.03 3.34 -1.21
C MET A 117 -5.05 4.84 -1.45
N LYS A 118 -4.56 5.31 -2.61
CA LYS A 118 -4.50 6.74 -2.97
C LYS A 118 -5.87 7.40 -3.10
N TYR A 119 -6.92 6.62 -3.32
CA TYR A 119 -8.23 7.11 -3.74
C TYR A 119 -8.79 8.18 -2.78
N PRO A 120 -9.20 9.35 -3.27
CA PRO A 120 -9.54 10.48 -2.41
C PRO A 120 -10.89 10.28 -1.73
N THR A 121 -11.01 10.75 -0.48
CA THR A 121 -12.25 10.69 0.32
C THR A 121 -13.45 11.26 -0.42
N GLN A 122 -13.32 12.39 -1.13
CA GLN A 122 -14.46 12.95 -1.88
C GLN A 122 -15.07 12.01 -2.94
N GLY A 123 -14.29 11.06 -3.45
CA GLY A 123 -14.71 10.18 -4.54
C GLY A 123 -15.50 8.95 -4.10
N ILE A 124 -15.63 8.71 -2.79
CA ILE A 124 -16.23 7.49 -2.24
C ILE A 124 -17.75 7.64 -2.05
N LEU A 125 -18.43 6.51 -1.89
CA LEU A 125 -19.83 6.47 -1.50
C LEU A 125 -19.98 7.04 -0.07
N ASN A 126 -21.00 7.88 0.16
CA ASN A 126 -21.25 8.56 1.44
C ASN A 126 -20.08 9.45 1.92
N SER A 127 -19.29 9.99 0.98
CA SER A 127 -18.12 10.84 1.29
C SER A 127 -18.46 12.06 2.15
N LYS A 128 -19.67 12.62 2.04
CA LYS A 128 -20.12 13.77 2.84
C LYS A 128 -20.04 13.48 4.35
N GLU A 129 -20.40 12.29 4.80
CA GLU A 129 -20.37 11.90 6.21
C GLU A 129 -18.94 11.79 6.73
N VAL A 130 -18.05 11.17 5.95
CA VAL A 130 -16.62 11.04 6.28
C VAL A 130 -15.95 12.41 6.32
N ILE A 131 -16.27 13.30 5.37
CA ILE A 131 -15.73 14.67 5.33
C ILE A 131 -16.24 15.49 6.50
N ALA A 132 -17.53 15.38 6.88
CA ALA A 132 -18.10 16.11 8.01
C ALA A 132 -17.41 15.74 9.35
N LYS A 133 -17.04 14.46 9.53
CA LYS A 133 -16.25 13.97 10.67
C LYS A 133 -14.75 14.34 10.58
N GLY A 134 -14.32 15.03 9.53
CA GLY A 134 -12.92 15.37 9.29
C GLY A 134 -12.34 16.39 10.27
N ASN A 135 -13.18 17.21 10.91
CA ASN A 135 -12.76 18.24 11.86
C ASN A 135 -12.37 17.60 13.20
N ASN A 136 -11.13 17.10 13.29
CA ASN A 136 -10.59 16.50 14.49
C ASN A 136 -9.13 16.95 14.71
N PRO A 137 -8.88 17.85 15.68
CA PRO A 137 -7.53 18.37 15.95
C PRO A 137 -6.63 17.37 16.68
N LEU A 138 -7.02 16.11 16.87
CA LEU A 138 -6.11 15.03 17.28
C LEU A 138 -5.67 14.16 16.11
N ILE A 139 -6.20 14.38 14.90
CA ILE A 139 -5.75 13.70 13.69
C ILE A 139 -4.86 14.64 12.87
N ARG A 140 -3.71 14.14 12.43
CA ARG A 140 -2.75 14.86 11.56
C ARG A 140 -2.48 14.08 10.29
N LEU A 141 -2.47 14.78 9.18
CA LEU A 141 -2.37 14.19 7.84
C LEU A 141 -1.09 14.67 7.17
N LEU A 142 -0.30 13.73 6.64
CA LEU A 142 0.81 14.02 5.72
C LEU A 142 0.54 13.32 4.40
N ASN A 143 0.22 14.07 3.35
CA ASN A 143 -0.03 13.49 2.03
C ASN A 143 1.22 13.62 1.16
N ILE A 144 1.90 12.50 0.90
CA ILE A 144 3.14 12.47 0.12
C ILE A 144 2.80 12.61 -1.36
N LYS A 145 3.33 13.65 -2.01
CA LYS A 145 3.17 13.83 -3.44
C LYS A 145 3.87 12.70 -4.19
N GLN A 146 3.24 12.26 -5.26
CA GLN A 146 3.80 11.26 -6.13
C GLN A 146 5.10 11.78 -6.76
N LYS A 147 6.20 11.10 -6.45
CA LYS A 147 7.53 11.41 -6.97
C LYS A 147 8.23 10.09 -7.27
N ILE A 148 8.55 9.85 -8.55
CA ILE A 148 9.17 8.61 -9.03
C ILE A 148 10.61 8.94 -9.34
N GLU A 149 11.55 8.24 -8.72
CA GLU A 149 12.97 8.57 -8.82
C GLU A 149 13.83 7.32 -9.03
N LYS A 150 14.84 7.44 -9.89
CA LYS A 150 15.80 6.35 -10.11
C LYS A 150 16.67 6.09 -8.89
N GLN A 151 16.93 7.14 -8.11
CA GLN A 151 17.82 7.11 -6.96
C GLN A 151 17.09 7.53 -5.70
N ALA A 152 17.47 6.89 -4.59
CA ALA A 152 16.98 7.21 -3.26
C ALA A 152 17.05 8.72 -2.97
N GLN A 153 15.93 9.28 -2.55
CA GLN A 153 15.84 10.69 -2.19
C GLN A 153 15.89 10.87 -0.67
N THR A 154 16.37 12.03 -0.23
CA THR A 154 16.32 12.48 1.17
C THR A 154 15.38 13.68 1.36
N LYS A 155 14.91 14.28 0.25
CA LYS A 155 14.07 15.49 0.25
C LYS A 155 12.60 15.15 0.12
N LEU A 156 11.77 15.92 0.83
CA LEU A 156 10.32 15.83 0.79
C LEU A 156 9.72 17.25 0.67
N ALA A 157 8.71 17.44 -0.18
CA ALA A 157 8.08 18.77 -0.34
C ALA A 157 6.82 18.95 0.52
N ASP A 158 6.36 17.87 1.14
CA ASP A 158 5.05 17.78 1.76
C ASP A 158 5.09 18.19 3.24
N LYS A 159 3.95 18.69 3.74
CA LYS A 159 3.83 19.25 5.08
C LYS A 159 2.63 18.66 5.81
N TRP A 160 2.77 18.52 7.13
CA TRP A 160 1.71 18.03 7.99
C TRP A 160 0.56 19.04 8.07
N GLN A 161 -0.66 18.51 8.17
CA GLN A 161 -1.88 19.31 8.26
C GLN A 161 -2.77 18.79 9.39
N VAL A 162 -3.41 19.71 10.09
CA VAL A 162 -4.53 19.38 10.98
C VAL A 162 -5.67 18.78 10.15
N SER A 163 -6.28 17.69 10.63
CA SER A 163 -7.46 17.14 9.97
C SER A 163 -8.63 18.11 10.06
N SER A 164 -9.21 18.39 8.90
CA SER A 164 -10.39 19.22 8.70
C SER A 164 -11.22 18.66 7.55
N ALA A 165 -12.44 19.16 7.37
CA ALA A 165 -13.25 18.85 6.20
C ALA A 165 -12.49 19.12 4.87
N ASN A 166 -11.64 20.15 4.83
CA ASN A 166 -10.87 20.50 3.62
C ASN A 166 -9.69 19.56 3.38
N SER A 167 -8.87 19.31 4.40
CA SER A 167 -7.67 18.47 4.25
C SER A 167 -8.03 17.00 4.04
N ILE A 168 -9.04 16.47 4.73
CA ILE A 168 -9.44 15.07 4.61
C ILE A 168 -10.11 14.75 3.26
N LYS A 169 -10.74 15.74 2.61
CA LYS A 169 -11.46 15.60 1.35
C LYS A 169 -10.59 15.03 0.22
N GLN A 170 -9.33 15.45 0.15
CA GLN A 170 -8.35 14.99 -0.84
C GLN A 170 -7.40 13.91 -0.31
N PHE A 171 -7.53 13.54 0.95
CA PHE A 171 -6.71 12.49 1.57
C PHE A 171 -7.20 11.09 1.18
N SER A 172 -6.38 10.07 1.42
CA SER A 172 -6.75 8.67 1.22
C SER A 172 -8.02 8.33 2.00
N ALA A 173 -9.04 7.83 1.30
CA ALA A 173 -10.31 7.44 1.91
C ALA A 173 -10.16 6.34 2.97
N LEU A 174 -9.31 5.34 2.71
CA LEU A 174 -9.08 4.25 3.66
C LEU A 174 -8.39 4.76 4.92
N ALA A 175 -7.35 5.59 4.75
CA ALA A 175 -6.62 6.20 5.85
C ALA A 175 -7.49 7.18 6.66
N ALA A 176 -8.34 7.96 5.98
CA ALA A 176 -9.30 8.87 6.59
C ALA A 176 -10.25 8.12 7.52
N VAL A 177 -10.97 7.13 6.99
CA VAL A 177 -11.91 6.31 7.77
C VAL A 177 -11.17 5.59 8.90
N PHE A 178 -10.03 4.97 8.62
CA PHE A 178 -9.20 4.32 9.64
C PHE A 178 -8.90 5.25 10.82
N SER A 179 -8.35 6.45 10.55
CA SER A 179 -7.97 7.40 11.59
C SER A 179 -9.17 7.89 12.41
N GLN A 180 -10.32 8.11 11.77
CA GLN A 180 -11.56 8.52 12.42
C GLN A 180 -12.17 7.42 13.32
N GLU A 181 -11.95 6.15 12.98
CA GLU A 181 -12.45 5.03 13.76
C GLU A 181 -11.54 4.74 14.97
N ILE A 182 -10.21 4.80 14.82
CA ILE A 182 -9.28 4.44 15.92
C ILE A 182 -9.05 5.58 16.92
N GLN A 183 -9.07 6.85 16.49
CA GLN A 183 -8.77 7.98 17.36
C GLN A 183 -9.68 8.04 18.59
N PRO A 184 -11.03 7.97 18.48
CA PRO A 184 -11.90 8.01 19.65
C PRO A 184 -11.80 6.77 20.56
N GLN A 185 -11.37 5.62 20.03
CA GLN A 185 -11.20 4.39 20.80
C GLN A 185 -9.93 4.41 21.66
N LEU A 186 -8.88 5.06 21.16
CA LEU A 186 -7.57 5.13 21.82
C LEU A 186 -7.40 6.41 22.65
N ASP A 187 -8.16 7.46 22.30
CA ASP A 187 -8.09 8.79 22.91
C ASP A 187 -6.66 9.38 22.94
N VAL A 188 -5.91 9.17 21.85
CA VAL A 188 -4.58 9.74 21.62
C VAL A 188 -4.51 10.42 20.25
N PRO A 189 -3.54 11.32 20.02
CA PRO A 189 -3.28 11.85 18.68
C PRO A 189 -2.93 10.75 17.68
N ILE A 190 -3.43 10.87 16.45
CA ILE A 190 -3.15 9.95 15.34
C ILE A 190 -2.54 10.73 14.19
N GLY A 191 -1.28 10.44 13.88
CA GLY A 191 -0.63 10.89 12.65
C GLY A 191 -0.79 9.85 11.56
N ILE A 192 -1.19 10.25 10.35
CA ILE A 192 -1.23 9.34 9.21
C ILE A 192 -0.55 9.92 7.98
N ILE A 193 0.40 9.16 7.45
CA ILE A 193 1.16 9.47 6.25
C ILE A 193 0.53 8.69 5.10
N SER A 194 0.10 9.36 4.03
CA SER A 194 -0.39 8.72 2.82
C SER A 194 0.68 8.79 1.73
N ALA A 195 1.29 7.65 1.40
CA ALA A 195 2.28 7.50 0.34
C ALA A 195 1.84 6.40 -0.62
N ALA A 196 1.00 6.73 -1.60
CA ALA A 196 0.42 5.77 -2.52
C ALA A 196 0.40 6.26 -3.96
N VAL A 197 0.60 5.35 -4.91
CA VAL A 197 0.75 5.67 -6.35
C VAL A 197 -0.06 4.72 -7.19
N GLY A 198 -0.99 5.27 -7.97
CA GLY A 198 -1.84 4.47 -8.87
C GLY A 198 -1.05 3.61 -9.86
N SER A 199 -1.57 2.42 -10.12
CA SER A 199 -1.01 1.44 -11.06
C SER A 199 0.35 0.83 -10.70
N THR A 200 0.93 1.14 -9.54
CA THR A 200 2.20 0.52 -9.10
C THR A 200 2.06 -0.99 -8.87
N SER A 201 3.06 -1.72 -9.34
CA SER A 201 3.36 -3.08 -8.88
C SER A 201 4.26 -3.03 -7.64
N VAL A 202 4.45 -4.14 -6.92
CA VAL A 202 5.30 -4.18 -5.71
C VAL A 202 6.76 -3.85 -6.02
N GLU A 203 7.21 -4.12 -7.23
CA GLU A 203 8.56 -3.79 -7.71
C GLU A 203 8.87 -2.30 -7.56
N ALA A 204 7.88 -1.42 -7.70
CA ALA A 204 8.06 0.01 -7.50
C ALA A 204 8.35 0.41 -6.03
N TRP A 205 8.16 -0.52 -5.08
CA TRP A 205 8.13 -0.31 -3.64
C TRP A 205 9.24 -1.04 -2.87
N VAL A 206 10.20 -1.63 -3.58
CA VAL A 206 11.42 -2.25 -3.01
C VAL A 206 12.68 -1.63 -3.58
N SER A 207 13.84 -1.89 -2.96
CA SER A 207 15.13 -1.45 -3.48
C SER A 207 15.52 -2.20 -4.75
N LYS A 208 16.47 -1.66 -5.51
CA LYS A 208 17.02 -2.30 -6.71
C LYS A 208 17.64 -3.66 -6.37
N ASP A 209 18.30 -3.75 -5.22
CA ASP A 209 19.00 -4.96 -4.77
C ASP A 209 18.05 -6.15 -4.57
N VAL A 210 16.86 -5.92 -4.01
CA VAL A 210 15.82 -6.97 -3.91
C VAL A 210 15.47 -7.52 -5.29
N LEU A 211 15.36 -6.63 -6.28
CA LEU A 211 14.95 -6.97 -7.64
C LEU A 211 16.04 -7.65 -8.47
N GLN A 212 17.28 -7.73 -7.97
CA GLN A 212 18.38 -8.43 -8.64
C GLN A 212 18.40 -9.93 -8.35
N SER A 213 17.64 -10.42 -7.37
CA SER A 213 17.55 -11.86 -7.10
C SER A 213 16.93 -12.63 -8.27
N ASP A 214 17.34 -13.89 -8.47
CA ASP A 214 16.88 -14.75 -9.57
C ASP A 214 15.35 -14.83 -9.69
N LEU A 215 14.66 -14.77 -8.54
CA LEU A 215 13.20 -14.87 -8.51
C LEU A 215 12.50 -13.61 -9.06
N PHE A 216 13.13 -12.43 -9.00
CA PHE A 216 12.51 -11.15 -9.36
C PHE A 216 13.18 -10.45 -10.55
N ALA A 217 14.45 -10.75 -10.84
CA ALA A 217 15.18 -10.21 -11.98
C ALA A 217 14.43 -10.32 -13.31
N PRO A 218 13.73 -11.44 -13.63
CA PRO A 218 12.94 -11.53 -14.85
C PRO A 218 11.82 -10.48 -14.97
N ALA A 219 11.23 -10.03 -13.85
CA ALA A 219 10.16 -9.03 -13.85
C ALA A 219 10.67 -7.61 -14.14
N VAL A 220 11.96 -7.35 -13.98
CA VAL A 220 12.59 -6.04 -14.23
C VAL A 220 13.51 -6.03 -15.45
N ALA A 221 13.85 -7.19 -16.02
CA ALA A 221 14.70 -7.31 -17.20
C ALA A 221 14.16 -6.48 -18.37
N LYS A 222 12.84 -6.49 -18.62
CA LYS A 222 12.24 -5.69 -19.70
C LYS A 222 12.39 -4.20 -19.48
N TRP A 223 12.33 -3.73 -18.23
CA TRP A 223 12.55 -2.32 -17.90
C TRP A 223 13.97 -1.88 -18.25
N GLN A 224 14.96 -2.71 -17.91
CA GLN A 224 16.37 -2.44 -18.23
C GLN A 224 16.61 -2.48 -19.75
N GLU A 225 16.01 -3.43 -20.45
CA GLU A 225 16.08 -3.53 -21.91
C GLU A 225 15.52 -2.28 -22.59
N VAL A 226 14.33 -1.84 -22.19
CA VAL A 226 13.68 -0.63 -22.75
C VAL A 226 14.49 0.62 -22.41
N GLU A 227 15.02 0.73 -21.19
CA GLU A 227 15.83 1.87 -20.77
C GLU A 227 17.15 1.96 -21.56
N ASN A 228 17.82 0.83 -21.82
CA ASN A 228 19.06 0.78 -22.60
C ASN A 228 18.86 1.05 -24.10
N ASN A 229 17.64 0.89 -24.61
CA ASN A 229 17.30 1.05 -26.03
C ASN A 229 16.20 2.09 -26.25
N TRP A 230 16.14 3.11 -25.39
CA TRP A 230 14.99 4.00 -25.28
C TRP A 230 14.58 4.64 -26.61
N ASP A 231 15.53 5.16 -27.39
CA ASP A 231 15.24 5.84 -28.67
C ASP A 231 14.48 4.93 -29.65
N VAL A 232 14.82 3.63 -29.68
CA VAL A 232 14.17 2.64 -30.53
C VAL A 232 12.74 2.37 -30.04
N TYR A 233 12.58 2.20 -28.73
CA TYR A 233 11.27 1.92 -28.12
C TYR A 233 10.33 3.13 -28.20
N GLU A 234 10.84 4.33 -28.00
CA GLU A 234 10.08 5.58 -28.13
C GLU A 234 9.57 5.75 -29.55
N ALA A 235 10.45 5.58 -30.56
CA ALA A 235 10.07 5.68 -31.96
C ALA A 235 9.00 4.65 -32.32
N ALA A 236 9.17 3.38 -31.93
CA ALA A 236 8.20 2.32 -32.18
C ALA A 236 6.84 2.60 -31.52
N TYR A 237 6.84 2.98 -30.23
CA TYR A 237 5.63 3.34 -29.50
C TYR A 237 4.88 4.51 -30.15
N PHE A 238 5.61 5.55 -30.55
CA PHE A 238 5.03 6.71 -31.21
C PHE A 238 4.33 6.33 -32.52
N GLN A 239 4.96 5.49 -33.34
CA GLN A 239 4.34 4.98 -34.57
C GLN A 239 3.08 4.18 -34.29
N GLU A 240 3.09 3.29 -33.30
CA GLU A 240 1.89 2.54 -32.91
C GLU A 240 0.74 3.44 -32.47
N GLU A 241 1.02 4.44 -31.62
CA GLU A 241 0.01 5.37 -31.13
C GLU A 241 -0.53 6.27 -32.25
N LEU A 242 0.30 6.68 -33.23
CA LEU A 242 -0.14 7.37 -34.44
C LEU A 242 -1.12 6.50 -35.24
N VAL A 243 -0.80 5.23 -35.46
CA VAL A 243 -1.68 4.29 -36.18
C VAL A 243 -2.99 4.07 -35.41
N LYS A 244 -2.95 3.91 -34.08
CA LYS A 244 -4.16 3.80 -33.24
C LYS A 244 -5.02 5.06 -33.31
N HIS A 245 -4.39 6.23 -33.27
CA HIS A 245 -5.07 7.51 -33.43
C HIS A 245 -5.77 7.61 -34.79
N GLN A 246 -5.08 7.29 -35.88
CA GLN A 246 -5.66 7.28 -37.24
C GLN A 246 -6.84 6.30 -37.34
N ARG A 247 -6.71 5.08 -36.82
CA ARG A 247 -7.80 4.09 -36.77
C ARG A 247 -9.01 4.60 -35.97
N TYR A 248 -8.76 5.27 -34.84
CA TYR A 248 -9.83 5.86 -34.04
C TYR A 248 -10.57 6.96 -34.80
N LEU A 249 -9.86 7.88 -35.46
CA LEU A 249 -10.46 8.93 -36.28
C LEU A 249 -11.30 8.34 -37.43
N ALA A 250 -10.75 7.36 -38.15
CA ALA A 250 -11.45 6.69 -39.24
C ALA A 250 -12.74 6.00 -38.74
N LYS A 251 -12.67 5.29 -37.61
CA LYS A 251 -13.84 4.66 -36.97
C LYS A 251 -14.91 5.68 -36.60
N MET A 252 -14.54 6.77 -35.92
CA MET A 252 -15.50 7.79 -35.51
C MET A 252 -16.17 8.47 -36.71
N LYS A 253 -15.39 8.77 -37.76
CA LYS A 253 -15.92 9.29 -39.04
C LYS A 253 -16.90 8.33 -39.69
N SER A 254 -16.55 7.04 -39.78
CA SER A 254 -17.44 6.01 -40.37
C SER A 254 -18.76 5.83 -39.59
N GLN A 255 -18.75 6.14 -38.29
CA GLN A 255 -19.93 6.06 -37.42
C GLN A 255 -20.71 7.38 -37.34
N GLY A 256 -20.31 8.43 -38.08
CA GLY A 256 -20.92 9.76 -38.01
C GLY A 256 -20.81 10.41 -36.62
N LYS A 257 -19.88 9.96 -35.77
CA LYS A 257 -19.75 10.45 -34.40
C LYS A 257 -18.80 11.63 -34.31
N THR A 258 -19.20 12.64 -33.55
CA THR A 258 -18.35 13.78 -33.23
C THR A 258 -17.13 13.33 -32.42
N ILE A 259 -15.96 13.87 -32.77
CA ILE A 259 -14.69 13.55 -32.10
C ILE A 259 -14.37 14.67 -31.11
N PRO A 260 -14.13 14.37 -29.83
CA PRO A 260 -13.74 15.39 -28.86
C PRO A 260 -12.45 16.12 -29.32
N PRO A 261 -12.35 17.46 -29.19
CA PRO A 261 -11.19 18.22 -29.68
C PRO A 261 -9.82 17.71 -29.19
N LYS A 262 -9.75 17.21 -27.95
CA LYS A 262 -8.53 16.63 -27.39
C LYS A 262 -8.08 15.34 -28.09
N ARG A 263 -9.01 14.57 -28.66
CA ARG A 263 -8.75 13.31 -29.37
C ARG A 263 -8.59 13.48 -30.88
N LEU A 264 -8.70 14.71 -31.40
CA LEU A 264 -8.33 15.06 -32.77
C LEU A 264 -6.83 15.26 -32.92
N LYS A 265 -6.16 15.65 -31.82
CA LYS A 265 -4.72 15.88 -31.82
C LYS A 265 -3.99 14.52 -31.76
N PRO A 266 -2.98 14.30 -32.61
CA PRO A 266 -2.17 13.10 -32.52
C PRO A 266 -1.46 13.02 -31.16
N PRO A 267 -1.11 11.81 -30.70
CA PRO A 267 -0.22 11.64 -29.56
C PRO A 267 1.10 12.39 -29.84
N THR A 268 1.68 13.03 -28.81
CA THR A 268 2.87 13.88 -29.00
C THR A 268 4.09 13.45 -28.21
N LYS A 269 3.97 12.58 -27.19
CA LYS A 269 5.09 12.14 -26.35
C LYS A 269 4.83 10.76 -25.73
N ALA A 270 5.84 9.90 -25.70
CA ALA A 270 5.93 8.80 -24.76
C ALA A 270 6.40 9.32 -23.39
N ILE A 271 6.23 8.53 -22.33
CA ILE A 271 6.98 8.78 -21.07
C ILE A 271 8.18 7.86 -21.02
N ALA A 272 9.33 8.40 -20.63
CA ALA A 272 10.53 7.59 -20.45
C ALA A 272 10.30 6.56 -19.32
N PRO A 273 10.99 5.41 -19.32
CA PRO A 273 10.73 4.34 -18.35
C PRO A 273 10.78 4.83 -16.90
N HIS A 274 11.75 5.69 -16.59
CA HIS A 274 11.94 6.26 -15.26
C HIS A 274 10.92 7.31 -14.83
N GLU A 275 10.15 7.84 -15.77
CA GLU A 275 8.99 8.71 -15.49
C GLU A 275 7.72 7.88 -15.25
N SER A 276 7.75 6.59 -15.57
CA SER A 276 6.64 5.69 -15.36
C SER A 276 6.40 5.44 -13.89
N ARG A 277 5.15 5.52 -13.46
CA ARG A 277 4.74 5.19 -12.09
C ARG A 277 5.05 3.74 -11.71
N GLN A 278 5.22 2.87 -12.71
CA GLN A 278 5.55 1.47 -12.52
C GLN A 278 7.05 1.20 -12.53
N TYR A 279 7.89 2.25 -12.68
CA TYR A 279 9.33 2.08 -12.69
C TYR A 279 9.78 1.30 -11.44
N PRO A 280 10.53 0.20 -11.62
CA PRO A 280 11.10 -0.57 -10.51
C PRO A 280 11.83 0.35 -9.53
N SER A 281 11.57 0.17 -8.23
CA SER A 281 12.10 0.99 -7.13
C SER A 281 11.73 2.47 -7.14
N GLY A 282 10.97 2.96 -8.13
CA GLY A 282 10.75 4.39 -8.32
C GLY A 282 9.99 5.08 -7.18
N SER A 283 8.95 4.44 -6.65
CA SER A 283 8.18 4.98 -5.51
C SER A 283 8.91 4.78 -4.18
N TYR A 284 9.61 3.66 -4.03
CA TYR A 284 10.50 3.41 -2.89
C TYR A 284 11.53 4.53 -2.74
N ASN A 285 12.23 4.86 -3.83
CA ASN A 285 13.26 5.89 -3.87
C ASN A 285 12.72 7.30 -3.64
N GLY A 286 11.66 7.66 -4.37
CA GLY A 286 11.18 9.04 -4.40
C GLY A 286 10.24 9.41 -3.26
N MET A 287 9.56 8.43 -2.65
CA MET A 287 8.50 8.70 -1.67
C MET A 287 8.74 8.07 -0.30
N LEU A 288 9.27 6.83 -0.22
CA LEU A 288 9.47 6.16 1.06
C LEU A 288 10.84 6.40 1.67
N HIS A 289 11.88 6.48 0.85
CA HIS A 289 13.24 6.64 1.32
C HIS A 289 13.44 7.84 2.27
N PRO A 290 12.84 9.02 2.03
CA PRO A 290 12.91 10.15 2.97
C PRO A 290 12.28 9.89 4.35
N LEU A 291 11.44 8.86 4.48
CA LEU A 291 10.67 8.54 5.69
C LEU A 291 11.34 7.47 6.56
N PHE A 292 12.30 6.69 6.05
CA PHE A 292 12.86 5.54 6.80
C PHE A 292 13.47 5.85 8.16
N PRO A 293 14.04 7.06 8.43
CA PRO A 293 14.49 7.38 9.78
C PRO A 293 13.35 7.55 10.81
N MET A 294 12.09 7.66 10.38
CA MET A 294 10.93 7.78 11.27
C MET A 294 10.65 6.49 12.05
N THR A 295 10.02 6.67 13.20
CA THR A 295 9.43 5.58 13.99
C THR A 295 7.92 5.54 13.76
N LEU A 296 7.37 4.37 13.47
CA LEU A 296 5.96 4.16 13.15
C LEU A 296 5.27 3.22 14.14
N LYS A 297 3.96 3.40 14.32
CA LYS A 297 3.08 2.45 14.99
C LYS A 297 2.80 1.23 14.12
N GLY A 298 2.60 1.43 12.81
CA GLY A 298 2.29 0.38 11.85
C GLY A 298 2.06 0.89 10.43
N VAL A 299 1.87 -0.06 9.51
CA VAL A 299 1.69 0.20 8.08
C VAL A 299 0.33 -0.36 7.62
N LEU A 300 -0.39 0.44 6.83
CA LEU A 300 -1.57 0.02 6.08
C LEU A 300 -1.17 -0.17 4.62
N TRP A 301 -1.37 -1.37 4.07
CA TRP A 301 -0.96 -1.71 2.72
C TRP A 301 -2.14 -2.14 1.85
N ARG A 302 -2.40 -1.41 0.75
CA ARG A 302 -3.42 -1.81 -0.25
C ARG A 302 -2.83 -1.77 -1.65
N GLN A 303 -2.44 -2.96 -2.11
CA GLN A 303 -1.89 -3.20 -3.43
C GLN A 303 -2.13 -4.67 -3.84
N GLY A 304 -2.10 -4.93 -5.14
CA GLY A 304 -2.05 -6.28 -5.69
C GLY A 304 -2.57 -6.33 -7.12
N GLU A 305 -3.37 -5.34 -7.54
CA GLU A 305 -4.05 -5.36 -8.83
C GLU A 305 -3.06 -5.33 -10.01
N ALA A 306 -1.89 -4.69 -9.85
CA ALA A 306 -0.85 -4.70 -10.88
C ALA A 306 -0.09 -6.05 -10.96
N ASN A 307 -0.05 -6.83 -9.88
CA ASN A 307 0.64 -8.11 -9.82
C ASN A 307 -0.30 -9.32 -9.94
N MET A 308 -1.61 -9.11 -10.16
CA MET A 308 -2.65 -10.15 -10.02
C MET A 308 -2.56 -11.32 -11.01
N GLN A 309 -1.68 -11.26 -12.01
CA GLN A 309 -1.40 -12.35 -12.95
C GLN A 309 -0.17 -13.19 -12.55
N ARG A 310 0.55 -12.76 -11.50
CA ARG A 310 1.77 -13.34 -10.96
C ARG A 310 1.62 -13.71 -9.49
N GLY A 311 0.42 -14.16 -9.10
CA GLY A 311 0.06 -14.46 -7.71
C GLY A 311 1.12 -15.31 -7.00
N TRP A 312 1.58 -16.39 -7.63
CA TRP A 312 2.62 -17.25 -7.05
C TRP A 312 3.91 -16.51 -6.68
N GLN A 313 4.45 -15.68 -7.58
CA GLN A 313 5.67 -14.89 -7.33
C GLN A 313 5.40 -13.77 -6.31
N TYR A 314 4.20 -13.18 -6.36
CA TYR A 314 3.79 -12.05 -5.52
C TYR A 314 3.95 -12.32 -4.03
N GLN A 315 3.66 -13.54 -3.55
CA GLN A 315 3.82 -13.87 -2.13
C GLN A 315 5.27 -13.68 -1.63
N PHE A 316 6.26 -13.94 -2.49
CA PHE A 316 7.66 -13.84 -2.12
C PHE A 316 8.10 -12.38 -2.15
N LEU A 317 7.77 -11.67 -3.23
CA LEU A 317 8.15 -10.26 -3.36
C LEU A 317 7.48 -9.38 -2.29
N LEU A 318 6.22 -9.66 -1.95
CA LEU A 318 5.52 -8.96 -0.88
C LEU A 318 6.15 -9.22 0.49
N ALA A 319 6.56 -10.47 0.76
CA ALA A 319 7.27 -10.80 2.00
C ALA A 319 8.63 -10.08 2.09
N GLU A 320 9.40 -10.06 1.00
CA GLU A 320 10.67 -9.33 0.91
C GLU A 320 10.48 -7.82 1.07
N MET A 321 9.41 -7.24 0.49
CA MET A 321 9.09 -5.84 0.70
C MET A 321 8.83 -5.52 2.17
N ILE A 322 8.04 -6.35 2.87
CA ILE A 322 7.74 -6.15 4.29
C ILE A 322 9.02 -6.24 5.13
N ASN A 323 9.87 -7.24 4.87
CA ASN A 323 11.14 -7.41 5.59
C ASN A 323 12.12 -6.26 5.30
N LEU A 324 12.23 -5.82 4.04
CA LEU A 324 13.03 -4.66 3.66
C LEU A 324 12.57 -3.41 4.40
N TRP A 325 11.26 -3.13 4.43
CA TRP A 325 10.74 -1.95 5.11
C TRP A 325 10.98 -2.01 6.61
N ARG A 326 10.76 -3.17 7.25
CA ARG A 326 11.09 -3.38 8.67
C ARG A 326 12.55 -3.10 8.96
N SER A 327 13.45 -3.57 8.10
CA SER A 327 14.89 -3.31 8.20
C SER A 327 15.19 -1.81 8.08
N ASN A 328 14.65 -1.15 7.06
CA ASN A 328 14.91 0.27 6.81
C ASN A 328 14.35 1.19 7.90
N PHE A 329 13.14 0.92 8.38
CA PHE A 329 12.55 1.62 9.55
C PHE A 329 13.20 1.21 10.88
N LYS A 330 14.09 0.20 10.88
CA LYS A 330 14.73 -0.36 12.07
C LYS A 330 13.70 -0.84 13.10
N GLN A 331 12.62 -1.46 12.63
CA GLN A 331 11.51 -1.98 13.43
C GLN A 331 11.16 -3.39 12.98
N ALA A 332 11.87 -4.39 13.49
CA ALA A 332 11.72 -5.81 13.10
C ALA A 332 10.30 -6.36 13.33
N ASP A 333 9.56 -5.79 14.28
CA ASP A 333 8.20 -6.19 14.65
C ASP A 333 7.12 -5.24 14.11
N LEU A 334 7.46 -4.28 13.22
CA LEU A 334 6.51 -3.28 12.71
C LEU A 334 5.25 -3.96 12.16
N PRO A 335 4.04 -3.65 12.72
CA PRO A 335 2.80 -4.23 12.25
C PRO A 335 2.50 -3.83 10.80
N PHE A 336 2.08 -4.80 9.99
CA PHE A 336 1.50 -4.56 8.68
C PHE A 336 0.05 -5.02 8.66
N ILE A 337 -0.85 -4.15 8.21
CA ILE A 337 -2.25 -4.50 7.92
C ILE A 337 -2.43 -4.37 6.42
N GLN A 338 -2.43 -5.51 5.74
CA GLN A 338 -2.62 -5.58 4.31
C GLN A 338 -4.09 -5.83 3.97
N VAL A 339 -4.55 -5.25 2.86
CA VAL A 339 -5.93 -5.40 2.42
C VAL A 339 -5.97 -6.33 1.21
N GLN A 340 -6.64 -7.47 1.35
CA GLN A 340 -6.78 -8.48 0.31
C GLN A 340 -7.50 -7.90 -0.92
N LEU A 341 -7.19 -8.39 -2.14
CA LEU A 341 -7.97 -8.06 -3.34
C LEU A 341 -9.44 -8.46 -3.17
N PRO A 342 -10.40 -7.57 -3.52
CA PRO A 342 -11.82 -7.94 -3.56
C PRO A 342 -12.08 -8.83 -4.78
N GLU A 343 -13.32 -9.24 -4.99
CA GLU A 343 -13.81 -9.82 -6.23
C GLU A 343 -13.62 -8.88 -7.44
N GLN A 344 -13.23 -9.41 -8.60
CA GLN A 344 -12.88 -8.60 -9.77
C GLN A 344 -13.32 -9.26 -11.08
N LYS A 345 -13.59 -8.45 -12.10
CA LYS A 345 -14.10 -8.88 -13.41
C LYS A 345 -15.52 -9.47 -13.31
N ARG A 346 -15.97 -10.12 -14.39
CA ARG A 346 -17.29 -10.78 -14.47
C ARG A 346 -17.30 -12.08 -13.68
N ALA A 347 -18.45 -12.37 -13.09
CA ALA A 347 -18.74 -13.63 -12.43
C ALA A 347 -18.54 -14.82 -13.39
N VAL A 348 -18.29 -15.98 -12.80
CA VAL A 348 -17.96 -17.20 -13.52
C VAL A 348 -19.01 -18.26 -13.16
N ALA A 349 -19.60 -18.92 -14.15
CA ALA A 349 -20.71 -19.85 -13.92
C ALA A 349 -20.25 -21.19 -13.30
N VAL A 350 -19.01 -21.59 -13.55
CA VAL A 350 -18.45 -22.87 -13.09
C VAL A 350 -17.15 -22.64 -12.31
N PRO A 351 -16.81 -23.51 -11.33
CA PRO A 351 -15.54 -23.44 -10.64
C PRO A 351 -14.37 -23.58 -11.63
N ARG A 352 -13.34 -22.76 -11.47
CA ARG A 352 -12.14 -22.80 -12.30
C ARG A 352 -10.95 -22.18 -11.57
N ASP A 353 -9.76 -22.39 -12.11
CA ASP A 353 -8.57 -21.72 -11.61
C ASP A 353 -8.62 -20.20 -11.85
N SER A 354 -7.92 -19.45 -11.00
CA SER A 354 -7.91 -17.99 -11.02
C SER A 354 -6.60 -17.44 -10.46
N ALA A 355 -5.86 -16.70 -11.29
CA ALA A 355 -4.65 -16.01 -10.86
C ALA A 355 -4.95 -14.89 -9.82
N ILE A 356 -6.16 -14.31 -9.87
CA ILE A 356 -6.58 -13.33 -8.86
C ILE A 356 -6.82 -14.04 -7.52
N ALA A 357 -7.48 -15.21 -7.51
CA ALA A 357 -7.62 -16.02 -6.30
C ALA A 357 -6.26 -16.44 -5.73
N GLU A 358 -5.28 -16.80 -6.59
CA GLU A 358 -3.90 -17.05 -6.16
C GLU A 358 -3.23 -15.82 -5.54
N THR A 359 -3.54 -14.62 -6.04
CA THR A 359 -3.03 -13.37 -5.46
C THR A 359 -3.66 -13.11 -4.09
N ARG A 360 -4.96 -13.39 -3.91
CA ARG A 360 -5.62 -13.33 -2.59
C ARG A 360 -5.03 -14.33 -1.61
N GLU A 361 -4.78 -15.56 -2.08
CA GLU A 361 -4.10 -16.60 -1.32
C GLU A 361 -2.68 -16.15 -0.93
N SER A 362 -1.97 -15.51 -1.85
CA SER A 362 -0.62 -15.00 -1.61
C SER A 362 -0.57 -13.92 -0.55
N GLN A 363 -1.52 -13.00 -0.56
CA GLN A 363 -1.69 -12.03 0.52
C GLN A 363 -1.88 -12.77 1.85
N PHE A 364 -2.83 -13.70 1.93
CA PHE A 364 -3.03 -14.48 3.15
C PHE A 364 -1.77 -15.23 3.62
N LYS A 365 -1.08 -15.93 2.72
CA LYS A 365 0.15 -16.70 3.01
C LYS A 365 1.27 -15.83 3.58
N VAL A 366 1.41 -14.58 3.13
CA VAL A 366 2.38 -13.66 3.72
C VAL A 366 2.03 -13.37 5.18
N GLY A 367 0.75 -13.16 5.48
CA GLY A 367 0.25 -12.97 6.84
C GLY A 367 0.48 -14.16 7.77
N THR A 368 0.47 -15.39 7.24
CA THR A 368 0.76 -16.60 8.04
C THR A 368 2.25 -16.89 8.18
N LYS A 369 3.09 -16.38 7.27
CA LYS A 369 4.54 -16.61 7.28
C LYS A 369 5.30 -15.59 8.10
N LEU A 370 4.84 -14.33 8.11
CA LEU A 370 5.49 -13.25 8.81
C LEU A 370 4.72 -12.86 10.07
N ALA A 371 5.43 -12.77 11.20
CA ALA A 371 4.85 -12.27 12.43
C ALA A 371 4.33 -10.84 12.24
N ASN A 372 3.24 -10.50 12.93
CA ASN A 372 2.62 -9.17 12.94
C ASN A 372 2.22 -8.63 11.55
N VAL A 373 1.79 -9.53 10.66
CA VAL A 373 1.19 -9.20 9.37
C VAL A 373 -0.25 -9.71 9.34
N HIS A 374 -1.21 -8.79 9.23
CA HIS A 374 -2.64 -9.08 9.35
C HIS A 374 -3.35 -8.79 8.04
N THR A 375 -4.28 -9.65 7.65
CA THR A 375 -5.02 -9.53 6.37
C THR A 375 -6.45 -9.07 6.60
N VAL A 376 -6.84 -7.97 5.98
CA VAL A 376 -8.22 -7.49 5.89
C VAL A 376 -8.89 -8.11 4.67
N VAL A 377 -9.97 -8.87 4.87
CA VAL A 377 -10.72 -9.53 3.81
C VAL A 377 -11.76 -8.57 3.20
N THR A 378 -11.86 -8.58 1.87
CA THR A 378 -12.73 -7.67 1.09
C THR A 378 -13.49 -8.36 -0.05
N ILE A 379 -13.52 -9.70 -0.07
CA ILE A 379 -14.10 -10.52 -1.15
C ILE A 379 -15.61 -10.35 -1.36
N ASP A 380 -16.28 -9.70 -0.42
CA ASP A 380 -17.72 -9.52 -0.39
C ASP A 380 -18.19 -8.18 -0.96
N LEU A 381 -17.29 -7.28 -1.40
CA LEU A 381 -17.59 -5.86 -1.59
C LEU A 381 -18.40 -5.48 -2.84
N GLN A 382 -19.16 -6.43 -3.39
CA GLN A 382 -19.87 -6.44 -4.68
C GLN A 382 -19.43 -5.36 -5.68
N GLN A 383 -18.24 -5.55 -6.24
CA GLN A 383 -17.51 -4.56 -7.05
C GLN A 383 -18.11 -4.33 -8.45
N GLN A 384 -19.00 -5.21 -8.92
CA GLN A 384 -19.66 -5.13 -10.23
C GLN A 384 -18.70 -4.88 -11.42
N GLY A 385 -17.47 -5.37 -11.31
CA GLY A 385 -16.43 -5.19 -12.34
C GLY A 385 -15.66 -3.85 -12.27
N ASP A 386 -15.99 -2.96 -11.33
CA ASP A 386 -15.20 -1.76 -11.06
C ASP A 386 -13.93 -2.11 -10.27
N ILE A 387 -12.76 -1.83 -10.85
CA ILE A 387 -11.47 -2.03 -10.20
C ILE A 387 -11.16 -0.97 -9.12
N HIS A 388 -11.92 0.14 -9.08
CA HIS A 388 -11.79 1.22 -8.10
C HIS A 388 -13.11 1.48 -7.37
N PRO A 389 -13.59 0.51 -6.56
CA PRO A 389 -14.89 0.62 -5.91
C PRO A 389 -15.00 1.85 -5.04
N LYS A 390 -16.20 2.44 -5.04
CA LYS A 390 -16.52 3.60 -4.21
C LYS A 390 -16.86 3.23 -2.77
N ASN A 391 -17.24 1.99 -2.46
CA ASN A 391 -17.50 1.60 -1.07
C ASN A 391 -16.19 1.34 -0.31
N LYS A 392 -15.55 2.42 0.16
CA LYS A 392 -14.28 2.37 0.91
C LYS A 392 -14.45 2.47 2.42
N ILE A 393 -15.63 2.88 2.88
CA ILE A 393 -15.96 2.99 4.31
C ILE A 393 -15.83 1.63 5.00
N VAL A 394 -16.45 0.59 4.43
CA VAL A 394 -16.38 -0.78 4.99
C VAL A 394 -14.93 -1.25 5.09
N VAL A 395 -14.11 -1.00 4.07
CA VAL A 395 -12.69 -1.39 4.08
C VAL A 395 -11.94 -0.65 5.18
N GLY A 396 -12.10 0.67 5.29
CA GLY A 396 -11.48 1.48 6.34
C GLY A 396 -11.87 1.02 7.75
N GLN A 397 -13.15 0.69 7.96
CA GLN A 397 -13.66 0.16 9.23
C GLN A 397 -13.06 -1.21 9.57
N ARG A 398 -12.89 -2.10 8.58
CA ARG A 398 -12.22 -3.38 8.80
C ARG A 398 -10.75 -3.22 9.12
N ILE A 399 -10.04 -2.29 8.47
CA ILE A 399 -8.66 -1.96 8.81
C ILE A 399 -8.56 -1.48 10.26
N ALA A 400 -9.44 -0.56 10.67
CA ALA A 400 -9.49 -0.06 12.05
C ALA A 400 -9.75 -1.19 13.05
N SER A 401 -10.74 -2.05 12.75
CA SER A 401 -11.08 -3.19 13.61
C SER A 401 -9.92 -4.18 13.74
N VAL A 402 -9.22 -4.48 12.65
CA VAL A 402 -8.01 -5.33 12.69
C VAL A 402 -6.90 -4.69 13.49
N ALA A 403 -6.67 -3.37 13.38
CA ALA A 403 -5.67 -2.68 14.18
C ALA A 403 -6.02 -2.72 15.68
N LEU A 404 -7.26 -2.36 16.03
CA LEU A 404 -7.74 -2.36 17.42
C LEU A 404 -7.66 -3.76 18.04
N ASN A 405 -7.96 -4.81 17.27
CA ASN A 405 -7.85 -6.20 17.72
C ASN A 405 -6.38 -6.66 17.82
N LYS A 406 -5.66 -6.65 16.70
CA LYS A 406 -4.40 -7.38 16.54
C LYS A 406 -3.16 -6.56 16.90
N VAL A 407 -3.24 -5.23 16.90
CA VAL A 407 -2.12 -4.32 17.24
C VAL A 407 -2.29 -3.72 18.63
N TYR A 408 -3.52 -3.35 19.01
CA TYR A 408 -3.78 -2.75 20.32
C TYR A 408 -4.34 -3.74 21.36
N GLY A 409 -4.94 -4.85 20.94
CA GLY A 409 -5.51 -5.84 21.87
C GLY A 409 -6.83 -5.42 22.52
N ILE A 410 -7.52 -4.40 22.02
CA ILE A 410 -8.67 -3.76 22.70
C ILE A 410 -10.04 -3.99 22.05
N ASP A 411 -10.11 -4.49 20.81
CA ASP A 411 -11.39 -4.74 20.14
C ASP A 411 -11.44 -6.11 19.46
N LYS A 412 -11.83 -7.15 20.20
CA LYS A 412 -12.01 -8.50 19.63
C LYS A 412 -13.34 -8.71 18.89
N ARG A 413 -14.14 -7.64 18.69
CA ARG A 413 -15.51 -7.77 18.19
C ARG A 413 -15.61 -7.97 16.69
N PHE A 414 -14.49 -8.00 15.95
CA PHE A 414 -14.42 -8.27 14.52
C PHE A 414 -13.40 -9.36 14.20
N SER A 415 -13.83 -10.35 13.41
CA SER A 415 -12.93 -11.36 12.86
C SER A 415 -13.41 -11.87 11.51
N SER A 416 -12.46 -12.19 10.63
CA SER A 416 -12.73 -12.93 9.39
C SER A 416 -12.33 -14.39 9.62
N PRO A 417 -13.27 -15.34 9.56
CA PRO A 417 -12.96 -16.75 9.72
C PRO A 417 -11.94 -17.23 8.68
N VAL A 418 -11.08 -18.14 9.11
CA VAL A 418 -9.99 -18.70 8.29
C VAL A 418 -10.13 -20.21 8.23
N PHE A 419 -9.88 -20.81 7.07
CA PHE A 419 -9.82 -22.26 6.94
C PHE A 419 -8.78 -22.87 7.89
N SER A 420 -9.18 -23.88 8.66
CA SER A 420 -8.30 -24.62 9.57
C SER A 420 -7.95 -25.99 8.98
N HIS A 421 -8.94 -26.84 8.77
CA HIS A 421 -8.74 -28.20 8.26
C HIS A 421 -10.04 -28.77 7.69
N VAL A 422 -9.93 -29.92 7.01
CA VAL A 422 -11.05 -30.68 6.47
C VAL A 422 -11.03 -32.10 7.02
N LYS A 423 -12.21 -32.65 7.36
CA LYS A 423 -12.41 -34.07 7.63
C LYS A 423 -13.33 -34.67 6.58
N GLN A 424 -13.07 -35.91 6.21
CA GLN A 424 -13.79 -36.63 5.16
C GLN A 424 -14.65 -37.74 5.78
N SER A 425 -15.82 -37.98 5.21
CA SER A 425 -16.65 -39.15 5.51
C SER A 425 -17.36 -39.55 4.22
N ASP A 426 -17.07 -40.74 3.68
CA ASP A 426 -17.62 -41.30 2.42
C ASP A 426 -17.93 -40.27 1.32
N THR A 427 -19.12 -39.64 1.38
CA THR A 427 -19.66 -38.70 0.38
C THR A 427 -19.62 -37.22 0.79
N THR A 428 -19.01 -36.88 1.93
CA THR A 428 -19.15 -35.57 2.59
C THR A 428 -17.81 -35.02 3.10
N LEU A 429 -17.63 -33.71 2.94
CA LEU A 429 -16.55 -32.96 3.60
C LEU A 429 -17.08 -32.14 4.76
N PHE A 430 -16.37 -32.17 5.88
CA PHE A 430 -16.57 -31.31 7.04
C PHE A 430 -15.42 -30.31 7.09
N VAL A 431 -15.70 -29.04 6.84
CA VAL A 431 -14.70 -27.97 6.79
C VAL A 431 -14.77 -27.15 8.06
N TYR A 432 -13.64 -27.07 8.76
CA TYR A 432 -13.50 -26.38 10.03
C TYR A 432 -12.75 -25.07 9.85
N PHE A 433 -13.12 -24.07 10.64
CA PHE A 433 -12.56 -22.74 10.58
C PHE A 433 -12.03 -22.28 11.94
N SER A 434 -11.00 -21.45 11.93
CA SER A 434 -10.46 -20.72 13.08
C SER A 434 -10.79 -19.22 12.98
N ASP A 435 -10.38 -18.45 13.99
CA ASP A 435 -10.63 -16.99 14.06
C ASP A 435 -12.12 -16.63 13.92
N ILE A 436 -12.97 -17.37 14.61
CA ILE A 436 -14.41 -17.09 14.75
C ILE A 436 -14.62 -16.34 16.06
N SER A 437 -15.33 -15.20 15.99
CA SER A 437 -15.57 -14.35 17.16
C SER A 437 -16.99 -14.50 17.73
N LYS A 438 -18.00 -14.61 16.86
CA LYS A 438 -19.42 -14.67 17.25
C LYS A 438 -20.19 -15.84 16.64
N GLY A 439 -19.54 -16.62 15.77
CA GLY A 439 -20.15 -17.76 15.09
C GLY A 439 -20.37 -17.50 13.60
N LEU A 440 -20.39 -18.56 12.80
CA LEU A 440 -20.64 -18.49 11.37
C LEU A 440 -22.11 -18.34 11.07
N VAL A 441 -22.42 -17.40 10.18
CA VAL A 441 -23.76 -17.13 9.69
C VAL A 441 -23.75 -16.95 8.18
N THR A 442 -24.89 -17.22 7.57
CA THR A 442 -25.22 -16.75 6.23
C THR A 442 -25.84 -15.37 6.32
N ALA A 443 -25.36 -14.41 5.54
CA ALA A 443 -25.87 -13.05 5.57
C ALA A 443 -25.73 -12.33 4.23
N ASN A 444 -26.50 -11.28 4.06
CA ASN A 444 -26.31 -10.27 3.02
C ASN A 444 -25.77 -8.99 3.65
N ARG A 445 -24.87 -8.30 2.92
CA ARG A 445 -24.44 -6.95 3.31
C ARG A 445 -25.27 -5.92 2.55
N LYS A 446 -25.78 -4.91 3.26
CA LYS A 446 -26.37 -3.74 2.61
C LYS A 446 -25.25 -2.89 1.99
N ILE A 447 -25.30 -2.61 0.69
CA ILE A 447 -24.30 -1.76 0.03
C ILE A 447 -24.36 -0.37 0.67
N GLY A 448 -23.21 0.17 1.06
CA GLY A 448 -23.11 1.49 1.70
C GLY A 448 -23.48 1.53 3.18
N SER A 449 -23.98 0.44 3.79
CA SER A 449 -23.90 0.30 5.25
C SER A 449 -22.45 0.01 5.64
N GLY A 450 -22.09 0.30 6.89
CA GLY A 450 -20.81 -0.13 7.46
C GLY A 450 -20.69 -1.66 7.52
N ILE A 451 -19.90 -2.19 8.45
CA ILE A 451 -19.69 -3.64 8.62
C ILE A 451 -20.94 -4.47 9.04
N GLN A 452 -22.13 -3.86 9.08
CA GLN A 452 -23.37 -4.51 9.49
C GLN A 452 -23.83 -5.58 8.50
N LEU A 453 -24.34 -6.68 9.05
CA LEU A 453 -24.87 -7.83 8.32
C LEU A 453 -26.38 -7.95 8.51
N LEU A 454 -27.07 -8.41 7.47
CA LEU A 454 -28.45 -8.88 7.55
C LEU A 454 -28.42 -10.41 7.42
N GLN A 455 -28.53 -11.09 8.54
CA GLN A 455 -28.51 -12.56 8.58
C GLN A 455 -29.69 -13.13 7.77
N THR A 456 -29.43 -14.23 7.05
CA THR A 456 -30.42 -14.95 6.25
C THR A 456 -30.40 -16.45 6.58
N HIS A 457 -31.40 -17.17 6.10
CA HIS A 457 -31.50 -18.63 6.17
C HIS A 457 -31.13 -19.30 4.84
N ASP A 458 -30.48 -18.55 3.94
CA ASP A 458 -30.06 -19.07 2.64
C ASP A 458 -28.98 -20.14 2.83
N ALA A 459 -28.89 -21.09 1.90
CA ALA A 459 -27.77 -22.03 1.91
C ALA A 459 -26.44 -21.26 1.73
N PRO A 460 -25.34 -21.69 2.40
CA PRO A 460 -24.01 -21.18 2.11
C PRO A 460 -23.64 -21.39 0.65
N VAL A 461 -23.04 -20.39 0.01
CA VAL A 461 -22.59 -20.49 -1.39
C VAL A 461 -21.11 -20.18 -1.53
N GLY A 462 -20.53 -20.57 -2.67
CA GLY A 462 -19.14 -20.30 -3.01
C GLY A 462 -18.14 -21.39 -2.64
N PHE A 463 -18.61 -22.51 -2.10
CA PHE A 463 -17.81 -23.73 -1.91
C PHE A 463 -17.81 -24.58 -3.18
N ALA A 464 -16.63 -24.99 -3.63
CA ALA A 464 -16.46 -25.99 -4.68
C ALA A 464 -15.66 -27.18 -4.16
N ILE A 465 -16.08 -28.40 -4.51
CA ILE A 465 -15.42 -29.65 -4.09
C ILE A 465 -15.00 -30.49 -5.29
N ALA A 466 -13.94 -31.28 -5.12
CA ALA A 466 -13.42 -32.18 -6.13
C ALA A 466 -12.95 -33.51 -5.51
N GLY A 467 -12.98 -34.58 -6.30
CA GLY A 467 -12.38 -35.87 -5.94
C GLY A 467 -10.93 -35.98 -6.38
N LYS A 468 -10.44 -37.22 -6.55
CA LYS A 468 -9.08 -37.51 -7.03
C LYS A 468 -8.82 -36.99 -8.46
N ASP A 469 -9.87 -36.87 -9.26
CA ASP A 469 -9.85 -36.33 -10.62
C ASP A 469 -9.56 -34.83 -10.70
N LYS A 470 -9.66 -34.12 -9.57
CA LYS A 470 -9.45 -32.67 -9.43
C LYS A 470 -10.44 -31.83 -10.24
N VAL A 471 -11.58 -32.40 -10.62
CA VAL A 471 -12.65 -31.68 -11.29
C VAL A 471 -13.55 -31.04 -10.24
N PHE A 472 -13.56 -29.72 -10.19
CA PHE A 472 -14.30 -28.97 -9.16
C PHE A 472 -15.75 -28.71 -9.56
N HIS A 473 -16.67 -29.06 -8.67
CA HIS A 473 -18.11 -28.78 -8.76
C HIS A 473 -18.55 -27.88 -7.61
N TRP A 474 -19.52 -26.98 -7.86
CA TRP A 474 -20.15 -26.24 -6.76
C TRP A 474 -20.80 -27.22 -5.79
N ALA A 475 -20.55 -27.06 -4.49
CA ALA A 475 -21.05 -27.98 -3.47
C ALA A 475 -22.43 -27.56 -2.96
N ASP A 476 -23.26 -28.55 -2.65
CA ASP A 476 -24.37 -28.38 -1.72
C ASP A 476 -23.78 -28.19 -0.32
N ALA A 477 -24.07 -27.06 0.33
CA ALA A 477 -23.46 -26.69 1.59
C ALA A 477 -24.48 -26.43 2.70
N LYS A 478 -24.11 -26.74 3.94
CA LYS A 478 -24.82 -26.38 5.17
C LYS A 478 -23.84 -25.90 6.23
N LEU A 479 -24.27 -25.02 7.13
CA LEU A 479 -23.51 -24.66 8.33
C LEU A 479 -24.13 -25.37 9.55
N ILE A 480 -23.31 -26.13 10.28
CA ILE A 480 -23.70 -26.80 11.53
C ILE A 480 -22.63 -26.48 12.57
N ASN A 481 -22.98 -25.73 13.62
CA ASN A 481 -22.07 -25.38 14.72
C ASN A 481 -20.68 -24.89 14.26
N ASN A 482 -20.64 -23.92 13.35
CA ASN A 482 -19.43 -23.37 12.72
C ASN A 482 -18.65 -24.31 11.78
N VAL A 483 -19.23 -25.44 11.39
CA VAL A 483 -18.65 -26.37 10.41
C VAL A 483 -19.43 -26.25 9.11
N ALA A 484 -18.73 -26.08 7.98
CA ALA A 484 -19.37 -26.21 6.67
C ALA A 484 -19.39 -27.68 6.25
N VAL A 485 -20.58 -28.22 6.04
CA VAL A 485 -20.82 -29.61 5.62
C VAL A 485 -21.16 -29.59 4.14
N LEU A 486 -20.31 -30.24 3.33
CA LEU A 486 -20.33 -30.12 1.87
C LEU A 486 -20.51 -31.48 1.20
N SER A 487 -21.35 -31.52 0.17
CA SER A 487 -21.55 -32.69 -0.70
C SER A 487 -21.82 -32.27 -2.13
N HIS A 488 -21.73 -33.21 -3.08
CA HIS A 488 -22.21 -33.02 -4.44
C HIS A 488 -22.58 -34.38 -5.03
N ARG A 489 -23.71 -34.47 -5.74
CA ARG A 489 -24.22 -35.75 -6.27
C ARG A 489 -23.23 -36.48 -7.18
N ASP A 490 -22.41 -35.73 -7.92
CA ASP A 490 -21.45 -36.27 -8.89
C ASP A 490 -20.05 -36.49 -8.31
N VAL A 491 -19.77 -35.99 -7.09
CA VAL A 491 -18.46 -36.16 -6.42
C VAL A 491 -18.60 -37.21 -5.31
N LYS A 492 -18.43 -38.49 -5.67
CA LYS A 492 -18.68 -39.61 -4.75
C LYS A 492 -17.69 -39.74 -3.59
N GLN A 493 -16.45 -39.31 -3.80
CA GLN A 493 -15.38 -39.31 -2.79
C GLN A 493 -14.70 -37.93 -2.80
N PRO A 494 -15.31 -36.92 -2.16
CA PRO A 494 -14.75 -35.58 -2.18
C PRO A 494 -13.47 -35.54 -1.34
N LEU A 495 -12.43 -34.91 -1.87
CA LEU A 495 -11.11 -34.80 -1.25
C LEU A 495 -10.66 -33.35 -1.05
N TYR A 496 -10.98 -32.49 -2.02
CA TYR A 496 -10.54 -31.11 -2.04
C TYR A 496 -11.73 -30.16 -1.92
N VAL A 497 -11.51 -29.03 -1.27
CA VAL A 497 -12.46 -27.92 -1.18
C VAL A 497 -11.77 -26.61 -1.52
N ARG A 498 -12.47 -25.74 -2.22
CA ARG A 498 -12.14 -24.34 -2.47
C ARG A 498 -13.32 -23.46 -2.04
N TYR A 499 -13.04 -22.29 -1.48
CA TYR A 499 -14.05 -21.28 -1.19
C TYR A 499 -13.65 -19.94 -1.78
N GLY A 500 -14.58 -19.29 -2.50
CA GLY A 500 -14.32 -17.99 -3.12
C GLY A 500 -13.18 -17.99 -4.16
N TRP A 501 -12.89 -19.15 -4.76
CA TRP A 501 -11.77 -19.34 -5.69
C TRP A 501 -12.18 -19.02 -7.13
N ALA A 502 -12.28 -17.73 -7.42
CA ALA A 502 -12.55 -17.21 -8.77
C ALA A 502 -12.05 -15.76 -8.89
N ASP A 503 -11.99 -15.23 -10.12
CA ASP A 503 -11.76 -13.79 -10.31
C ASP A 503 -12.87 -12.99 -9.61
N ASN A 504 -14.13 -13.37 -9.84
CA ASN A 504 -15.31 -12.88 -9.15
C ASN A 504 -16.18 -14.07 -8.66
N PRO A 505 -16.05 -14.50 -7.40
CA PRO A 505 -16.97 -15.44 -6.78
C PRO A 505 -18.24 -14.70 -6.38
N GLU A 506 -19.23 -14.65 -7.28
CA GLU A 506 -20.48 -13.94 -7.03
C GLU A 506 -21.29 -14.59 -5.90
N GLY A 507 -21.94 -13.76 -5.09
CA GLY A 507 -22.94 -14.22 -4.12
C GLY A 507 -22.40 -14.74 -2.78
N LEU A 508 -21.09 -14.65 -2.50
CA LEU A 508 -20.54 -15.12 -1.22
C LEU A 508 -21.29 -14.56 -0.02
N ASN A 509 -21.82 -15.48 0.80
CA ASN A 509 -22.74 -15.15 1.88
C ASN A 509 -22.31 -15.66 3.26
N VAL A 510 -21.11 -16.23 3.42
CA VAL A 510 -20.64 -16.76 4.71
C VAL A 510 -19.78 -15.73 5.45
N TYR A 511 -20.15 -15.43 6.69
CA TYR A 511 -19.50 -14.45 7.55
C TYR A 511 -19.35 -14.99 8.98
N ASP A 512 -18.45 -14.42 9.75
CA ASP A 512 -18.63 -14.36 11.19
C ASP A 512 -19.71 -13.33 11.53
N ALA A 513 -20.54 -13.61 12.53
CA ALA A 513 -21.62 -12.73 12.97
C ALA A 513 -21.12 -11.36 13.47
N SER A 514 -19.81 -11.16 13.64
CA SER A 514 -19.19 -9.84 13.83
C SER A 514 -19.15 -8.93 12.60
N GLY A 515 -19.33 -9.45 11.38
CA GLY A 515 -19.23 -8.66 10.15
C GLY A 515 -18.06 -9.00 9.22
N GLY A 516 -17.17 -9.92 9.64
CA GLY A 516 -16.04 -10.35 8.82
C GLY A 516 -16.41 -11.49 7.86
N PRO A 517 -16.20 -11.34 6.54
CA PRO A 517 -16.47 -12.41 5.59
C PRO A 517 -15.50 -13.57 5.79
N LEU A 518 -15.96 -14.79 5.50
CA LEU A 518 -15.09 -15.97 5.41
C LEU A 518 -13.99 -15.71 4.37
N MET A 519 -12.74 -15.97 4.76
CA MET A 519 -11.60 -15.75 3.90
C MET A 519 -11.58 -16.77 2.75
N PRO A 520 -11.31 -16.37 1.49
CA PRO A 520 -11.09 -17.30 0.39
C PRO A 520 -9.93 -18.25 0.67
N PHE A 521 -10.10 -19.53 0.34
CA PHE A 521 -9.09 -20.56 0.58
C PHE A 521 -9.20 -21.71 -0.43
N ARG A 522 -8.19 -22.58 -0.41
CA ARG A 522 -8.20 -23.90 -1.02
C ARG A 522 -7.54 -24.92 -0.08
N SER A 523 -7.98 -26.17 -0.11
CA SER A 523 -7.36 -27.28 0.61
C SER A 523 -6.45 -28.15 -0.27
N ASP A 524 -6.48 -27.95 -1.59
CA ASP A 524 -5.60 -28.66 -2.52
C ASP A 524 -4.19 -28.07 -2.56
N THR A 525 -3.24 -28.89 -2.95
CA THR A 525 -1.83 -28.52 -3.16
C THR A 525 -1.48 -28.44 -4.65
N LEU A 526 -2.45 -28.17 -5.53
CA LEU A 526 -2.19 -28.09 -6.96
C LEU A 526 -1.24 -26.93 -7.28
N PRO A 527 -0.33 -27.10 -8.26
CA PRO A 527 0.55 -26.02 -8.69
C PRO A 527 -0.23 -24.76 -9.02
N ALA A 528 0.32 -23.61 -8.64
CA ALA A 528 -0.27 -22.33 -9.01
C ALA A 528 -0.20 -22.14 -10.53
N ILE A 529 -1.30 -21.74 -11.15
CA ILE A 529 -1.39 -21.46 -12.59
C ILE A 529 -0.55 -20.25 -13.00
N SER A 530 -0.24 -19.36 -12.05
CA SER A 530 0.65 -18.22 -12.28
C SER A 530 2.13 -18.53 -12.07
N LYS A 531 2.49 -19.77 -11.72
CA LYS A 531 3.91 -20.15 -11.55
C LYS A 531 4.65 -20.03 -12.89
N GLY A 532 5.75 -19.29 -12.89
CA GLY A 532 6.55 -19.01 -14.09
C GLY A 532 6.08 -17.80 -14.92
N ASN A 533 4.93 -17.20 -14.59
CA ASN A 533 4.52 -15.95 -15.24
C ASN A 533 5.41 -14.78 -14.79
N VAL A 534 5.92 -14.03 -15.76
CA VAL A 534 6.75 -12.83 -15.56
C VAL A 534 6.08 -11.62 -16.20
N GLU A 535 6.44 -10.41 -15.75
CA GLU A 535 5.99 -9.17 -16.39
C GLU A 535 6.86 -8.86 -17.60
N ASP A 536 6.23 -8.75 -18.76
CA ASP A 536 6.88 -8.61 -20.06
C ASP A 536 6.61 -7.24 -20.72
N LYS A 537 5.93 -6.33 -20.02
CA LYS A 537 5.45 -5.05 -20.56
C LYS A 537 5.90 -3.87 -19.73
N VAL A 538 6.43 -2.87 -20.43
CA VAL A 538 6.74 -1.54 -19.88
C VAL A 538 5.65 -0.56 -20.32
N ARG A 539 5.01 0.10 -19.36
CA ARG A 539 3.97 1.09 -19.67
C ARG A 539 4.59 2.45 -19.94
N MET A 540 4.53 2.84 -21.22
CA MET A 540 5.04 4.11 -21.77
C MET A 540 3.95 5.19 -21.94
N ASN A 541 2.78 5.01 -21.32
CA ASN A 541 1.68 5.96 -21.29
C ASN A 541 1.54 6.67 -19.92
N ARG A 542 1.06 7.92 -19.94
CA ARG A 542 0.96 8.83 -18.76
C ARG A 542 -0.02 8.41 -17.67
#